data_AF-K9BKI1-F1
#
_entry.id   AF-K9BKI1-F1
#
_cell.length_a   1.000
_cell.length_b   1.000
_cell.length_c   1.000
_cell.angle_alpha   90.00
_cell.angle_beta   90.00
_cell.angle_gamma   90.00
#
_symmetry.space_group_name_H-M   'P 1'
#
loop_
_entity.id
_entity.type
_entity.pdbx_description
1 polymer ?
#
loop_
_entity_poly.entity_id
_entity_poly.type
_entity_poly.pdbx_seq_one_letter_code
_entity_poly.pdbx_strand_id
1 'polypeptide(L)'
;MIKIIYKQDPLSEKKVIEHASTIGQWLTSKYEHMPEHLRIFHNPSDMEHAEISVANEVTPKNAHDLKQLDFLPGTFIVIENPKGIPALVAAVVSLVVGLAVALLMPTPSIAQTNQNNNQSSSANNELSSRENKMRVNGRVADVLGAAWDTPDLIAVPYKVYENNVEVEHIVGCIGRGHYQINGAFDGETSIVDIAGASIQVYSPDVDIISGEPYFSLGSEITTLPLSVQQQNSVNGQILRSAETQTLEGSNYLHFAYPNELLRATSNLTDLTSKFVGNDRVQISNASFTLDGQTYSLNGTYNVLSVADDRMTLSNPAAVNPNWLKLKDIANQKTGALSPRIVSIGEKWIGPFILDNVERSRVLCNFVATNGLYAVYNGNVQGVVNIVLEVEVTPVNAADEPLGSPMVQRITMKGSAKSRQTIGVTLDMTTFQGRCSVRARRVTGAINAPSVVDEVKWQALYGAFPLQSTRYHSETVFRARTYATTGALSVKTRKINFDLQRMLPTYRDGVMTTDIYPTSSFADAL
;
A
#
# COMPACT_ATOMS: atom_id res chain seq x y z
N MET A 1 25.43 35.28 -11.30
CA MET A 1 26.80 34.74 -11.41
C MET A 1 27.03 33.83 -10.23
N ILE A 2 27.50 32.62 -10.48
CA ILE A 2 27.89 31.65 -9.46
C ILE A 2 29.32 31.91 -9.00
N LYS A 3 29.67 31.45 -7.80
CA LYS A 3 31.03 31.48 -7.27
C LYS A 3 31.65 30.10 -7.42
N ILE A 4 32.91 30.04 -7.84
CA ILE A 4 33.64 28.80 -8.07
C ILE A 4 34.91 28.82 -7.24
N ILE A 5 35.08 27.84 -6.37
CA ILE A 5 36.29 27.64 -5.57
C ILE A 5 37.05 26.47 -6.18
N TYR A 6 38.14 26.75 -6.87
CA TYR A 6 38.99 25.76 -7.51
C TYR A 6 40.16 25.36 -6.61
N LYS A 7 40.38 24.05 -6.45
CA LYS A 7 41.48 23.44 -5.66
C LYS A 7 42.12 22.26 -6.41
N GLN A 8 43.42 22.07 -6.22
CA GLN A 8 44.15 20.90 -6.74
C GLN A 8 44.11 19.68 -5.80
N ASP A 9 43.73 19.88 -4.54
CA ASP A 9 43.64 18.85 -3.51
C ASP A 9 42.57 19.29 -2.49
N PRO A 10 41.65 18.42 -2.03
CA PRO A 10 40.68 18.74 -0.98
C PRO A 10 41.29 19.37 0.28
N LEU A 11 42.53 18.99 0.63
CA LEU A 11 43.25 19.50 1.82
C LEU A 11 44.15 20.71 1.51
N SER A 12 44.23 21.16 0.26
CA SER A 12 45.05 22.32 -0.10
C SER A 12 44.48 23.61 0.50
N GLU A 13 45.31 24.34 1.25
CA GLU A 13 45.02 25.70 1.71
C GLU A 13 44.98 26.70 0.54
N LYS A 14 45.68 26.40 -0.56
CA LYS A 14 45.65 27.21 -1.78
C LYS A 14 44.35 26.93 -2.54
N LYS A 15 43.52 27.98 -2.66
CA LYS A 15 42.28 28.01 -3.46
C LYS A 15 42.31 29.18 -4.42
N VAL A 16 41.75 29.00 -5.61
CA VAL A 16 41.46 30.09 -6.56
C VAL A 16 39.95 30.30 -6.55
N ILE A 17 39.51 31.55 -6.42
CA ILE A 17 38.10 31.90 -6.46
C ILE A 17 37.82 32.59 -7.78
N GLU A 18 36.86 32.06 -8.53
CA GLU A 18 36.44 32.54 -9.85
C GLU A 18 34.92 32.76 -9.86
N HIS A 19 34.42 33.53 -10.81
CA HIS A 19 33.00 33.77 -11.00
C HIS A 19 32.60 33.49 -12.45
N ALA A 20 31.46 32.83 -12.63
CA ALA A 20 30.94 32.49 -13.96
C ALA A 20 29.42 32.67 -14.01
N SER A 21 28.84 32.71 -15.21
CA SER A 21 27.39 32.72 -15.37
C SER A 21 26.79 31.35 -15.03
N THR A 22 27.41 30.26 -15.49
CA THR A 22 27.06 28.88 -15.17
C THR A 22 28.30 28.02 -14.99
N ILE A 23 28.17 26.85 -14.35
CA ILE A 23 29.29 25.93 -14.12
C ILE A 23 29.73 25.25 -15.42
N GLY A 24 28.79 24.95 -16.32
CA GLY A 24 29.08 24.39 -17.64
C GLY A 24 29.89 25.34 -18.51
N GLN A 25 29.59 26.64 -18.48
CA GLN A 25 30.39 27.65 -19.19
C GLN A 25 31.84 27.67 -18.67
N TRP A 26 32.01 27.63 -17.35
CA TRP A 26 33.32 27.63 -16.72
C TRP A 26 34.14 26.38 -17.07
N LEU A 27 33.53 25.19 -16.96
CA LEU A 27 34.19 23.91 -17.28
C LEU A 27 34.63 23.85 -18.75
N THR A 28 33.75 24.26 -19.67
CA THR A 28 34.02 24.24 -21.12
C THR A 28 35.08 25.25 -21.52
N SER A 29 35.26 26.34 -20.75
CA SER A 29 36.33 27.31 -21.00
C SER A 29 37.71 26.82 -20.57
N LYS A 30 37.76 25.85 -19.64
CA LYS A 30 38.99 25.38 -19.00
C LYS A 30 39.46 24.02 -19.50
N TYR A 31 38.54 23.17 -19.96
CA TYR A 31 38.83 21.82 -20.42
C TYR A 31 38.16 21.52 -21.76
N GLU A 32 38.91 20.93 -22.69
CA GLU A 32 38.36 20.44 -23.96
C GLU A 32 37.51 19.16 -23.75
N HIS A 33 37.87 18.35 -22.76
CA HIS A 33 37.15 17.16 -22.30
C HIS A 33 37.22 17.07 -20.76
N MET A 34 36.19 16.56 -20.10
CA MET A 34 36.14 16.50 -18.63
C MET A 34 37.25 15.60 -18.06
N PRO A 35 38.12 16.08 -17.16
CA PRO A 35 39.18 15.25 -16.56
C PRO A 35 38.61 14.10 -15.72
N GLU A 36 39.24 12.93 -15.80
CA GLU A 36 38.80 11.69 -15.12
C GLU A 36 38.81 11.79 -13.58
N HIS A 37 39.58 12.72 -13.02
CA HIS A 37 39.74 12.90 -11.57
C HIS A 37 39.17 14.24 -11.07
N LEU A 38 38.28 14.85 -11.85
CA LEU A 38 37.57 16.06 -11.46
C LEU A 38 36.35 15.70 -10.59
N ARG A 39 36.24 16.31 -9.42
CA ARG A 39 35.04 16.22 -8.56
C ARG A 39 34.46 17.60 -8.30
N ILE A 40 33.15 17.71 -8.38
CA ILE A 40 32.42 18.96 -8.22
C ILE A 40 31.47 18.83 -7.03
N PHE A 41 31.49 19.81 -6.15
CA PHE A 41 30.60 19.89 -5.00
C PHE A 41 29.79 21.18 -5.08
N HIS A 42 28.52 21.13 -4.71
CA HIS A 42 27.62 22.29 -4.74
C HIS A 42 27.16 22.65 -3.34
N ASN A 43 27.20 23.95 -3.02
CA ASN A 43 26.62 24.50 -1.82
C ASN A 43 25.63 25.61 -2.19
N PRO A 44 24.36 25.53 -1.74
CA PRO A 44 23.34 26.54 -2.05
C PRO A 44 23.60 27.91 -1.41
N SER A 45 24.56 28.01 -0.48
CA SER A 45 24.93 29.25 0.21
C SER A 45 26.30 29.81 -0.22
N ASP A 46 26.49 31.12 -0.14
CA ASP A 46 27.77 31.80 -0.42
C ASP A 46 28.67 31.86 0.83
N MET A 47 28.76 30.76 1.57
CA MET A 47 29.60 30.70 2.77
C MET A 47 31.09 30.68 2.40
N GLU A 48 31.89 31.45 3.13
CA GLU A 48 33.34 31.61 2.90
C GLU A 48 34.13 30.30 3.14
N HIS A 49 33.53 29.40 3.92
CA HIS A 49 33.98 28.05 4.26
C HIS A 49 33.01 27.00 3.72
N ALA A 50 32.92 26.87 2.40
CA ALA A 50 32.09 25.86 1.77
C ALA A 50 32.62 24.45 2.08
N GLU A 51 31.75 23.58 2.63
CA GLU A 51 32.09 22.22 3.07
C GLU A 51 32.18 21.24 1.88
N ILE A 52 33.23 20.42 1.87
CA ILE A 52 33.39 19.29 0.96
C ILE A 52 32.83 18.05 1.66
N SER A 53 31.70 17.54 1.20
CA SER A 53 31.04 16.34 1.73
C SER A 53 30.53 15.47 0.58
N VAL A 54 30.49 14.15 0.77
CA VAL A 54 29.92 13.21 -0.21
C VAL A 54 28.46 13.55 -0.52
N ALA A 55 27.71 14.06 0.47
CA ALA A 55 26.31 14.45 0.28
C ALA A 55 26.12 15.63 -0.69
N ASN A 56 27.17 16.44 -0.92
CA ASN A 56 27.13 17.64 -1.75
C ASN A 56 27.87 17.44 -3.07
N GLU A 57 28.34 16.23 -3.38
CA GLU A 57 29.00 15.94 -4.65
C GLU A 57 27.99 15.87 -5.79
N VAL A 58 28.20 16.69 -6.80
CA VAL A 58 27.35 16.83 -7.98
C VAL A 58 28.13 16.64 -9.28
N THR A 59 29.24 15.89 -9.24
CA THR A 59 30.08 15.60 -10.42
C THR A 59 29.22 15.00 -11.55
N PRO A 60 29.03 15.70 -12.68
CA PRO A 60 28.12 15.25 -13.73
C PRO A 60 28.67 14.03 -14.46
N LYS A 61 27.81 13.04 -14.77
CA LYS A 61 28.22 11.78 -15.44
C LYS A 61 27.83 11.74 -16.91
N ASN A 62 26.93 12.62 -17.34
CA ASN A 62 26.47 12.72 -18.72
C ASN A 62 26.06 14.18 -19.03
N ALA A 63 25.77 14.45 -20.31
CA ALA A 63 25.41 15.80 -20.78
C ALA A 63 24.10 16.36 -20.19
N HIS A 64 23.18 15.48 -19.77
CA HIS A 64 21.94 15.88 -19.11
C HIS A 64 22.20 16.35 -17.68
N ASP A 65 23.02 15.63 -16.91
CA ASP A 65 23.42 16.01 -15.55
C ASP A 65 24.10 17.39 -15.54
N LEU A 66 25.02 17.64 -16.48
CA LEU A 66 25.71 18.93 -16.59
C LEU A 66 24.74 20.09 -16.83
N LYS A 67 23.73 19.90 -17.70
CA LYS A 67 22.69 20.91 -17.95
C LYS A 67 21.85 21.17 -16.70
N GLN A 68 21.62 20.18 -15.85
CA GLN A 68 20.88 20.39 -14.59
C GLN A 68 21.66 21.28 -13.61
N LEU A 69 22.99 21.18 -13.59
CA LEU A 69 23.83 21.99 -12.70
C LEU A 69 23.88 23.47 -13.09
N ASP A 70 23.70 23.79 -14.37
CA ASP A 70 23.66 25.18 -14.84
C ASP A 70 22.51 26.00 -14.25
N PHE A 71 21.46 25.33 -13.75
CA PHE A 71 20.32 25.96 -13.09
C PHE A 71 20.51 26.17 -11.58
N LEU A 72 21.61 25.66 -10.99
CA LEU A 72 21.83 25.74 -9.55
C LEU A 72 22.54 27.04 -9.16
N PRO A 73 21.93 27.89 -8.32
CA PRO A 73 22.58 29.07 -7.76
C PRO A 73 23.53 28.67 -6.61
N GLY A 74 24.48 29.54 -6.27
CA GLY A 74 25.36 29.36 -5.10
C GLY A 74 26.82 29.15 -5.46
N THR A 75 27.52 28.37 -4.63
CA THR A 75 28.95 28.15 -4.72
C THR A 75 29.26 26.73 -5.19
N PHE A 76 30.10 26.60 -6.20
CA PHE A 76 30.66 25.33 -6.64
C PHE A 76 32.10 25.19 -6.16
N ILE A 77 32.47 24.04 -5.62
CA ILE A 77 33.85 23.69 -5.32
C ILE A 77 34.30 22.66 -6.35
N VAL A 78 35.35 22.98 -7.10
CA VAL A 78 35.92 22.09 -8.11
C VAL A 78 37.28 21.62 -7.64
N ILE A 79 37.43 20.30 -7.57
CA ILE A 79 38.66 19.64 -7.14
C ILE A 79 39.19 18.83 -8.32
N GLU A 80 40.35 19.22 -8.83
CA GLU A 80 41.06 18.45 -9.85
C GLU A 80 42.24 17.76 -9.17
N ASN A 81 42.14 16.45 -8.91
CA ASN A 81 43.19 15.70 -8.22
C ASN A 81 44.15 15.05 -9.24
N PRO A 82 45.38 15.56 -9.42
CA PRO A 82 46.30 15.08 -10.46
C PRO A 82 46.98 13.74 -10.12
N LYS A 83 46.82 13.21 -8.89
CA LYS A 83 47.39 11.93 -8.47
C LYS A 83 46.26 11.04 -7.97
N GLY A 84 45.90 10.02 -8.74
CA GLY A 84 44.91 9.00 -8.37
C GLY A 84 45.30 8.19 -7.13
N ILE A 85 45.20 8.80 -5.95
CA ILE A 85 45.36 8.15 -4.65
C ILE A 85 43.96 7.84 -4.10
N PRO A 86 43.66 6.57 -3.78
CA PRO A 86 42.40 6.19 -3.17
C PRO A 86 42.38 6.59 -1.68
N ALA A 87 41.22 7.07 -1.23
CA ALA A 87 40.81 7.35 0.15
C ALA A 87 41.05 8.76 0.72
N LEU A 88 39.94 9.47 0.93
CA LEU A 88 39.77 10.44 2.00
C LEU A 88 38.37 10.28 2.60
N VAL A 89 38.20 9.23 3.40
CA VAL A 89 37.23 9.15 4.49
C VAL A 89 38.04 9.29 5.77
N ALA A 90 38.16 10.51 6.31
CA ALA A 90 38.39 10.81 7.72
C ALA A 90 38.75 12.29 7.90
N ALA A 91 38.16 12.91 8.92
CA ALA A 91 38.50 14.20 9.53
C ALA A 91 38.04 15.47 8.80
N VAL A 92 36.83 15.94 9.11
CA VAL A 92 36.57 17.13 9.97
C VAL A 92 35.10 17.01 10.39
N VAL A 93 34.88 16.63 11.65
CA VAL A 93 33.57 16.69 12.31
C VAL A 93 33.50 18.05 13.01
N SER A 94 32.63 18.94 12.56
CA SER A 94 32.10 20.02 13.41
C SER A 94 30.59 20.18 13.18
N LEU A 95 29.86 19.77 14.21
CA LEU A 95 28.41 19.88 14.38
C LEU A 95 27.96 21.35 14.36
N VAL A 96 27.18 21.75 13.35
CA VAL A 96 26.23 22.87 13.45
C VAL A 96 24.90 22.43 12.84
N VAL A 97 23.89 22.27 13.70
CA VAL A 97 22.50 22.04 13.31
C VAL A 97 21.93 23.36 12.80
N GLY A 98 21.73 23.45 11.48
CA GLY A 98 20.99 24.51 10.80
C GLY A 98 20.04 23.88 9.77
N LEU A 99 18.75 24.11 9.94
CA LEU A 99 17.64 23.58 9.13
C LEU A 99 17.91 23.64 7.61
N ALA A 100 18.02 22.46 6.99
CA ALA A 100 17.77 22.24 5.56
C ALA A 100 16.98 20.93 5.37
N VAL A 101 15.66 21.10 5.43
CA VAL A 101 14.63 20.19 4.93
C VAL A 101 14.85 20.01 3.43
N ALA A 102 15.22 18.81 2.95
CA ALA A 102 14.85 18.24 1.64
C ALA A 102 15.66 16.99 1.21
N LEU A 103 16.88 16.73 1.72
CA LEU A 103 17.77 15.70 1.14
C LEU A 103 18.30 14.65 2.12
N LEU A 104 17.87 14.69 3.39
CA LEU A 104 18.23 13.71 4.44
C LEU A 104 17.03 12.96 5.00
N MET A 105 15.90 12.92 4.28
CA MET A 105 15.07 11.74 4.41
C MET A 105 15.90 10.60 3.78
N PRO A 106 16.07 9.43 4.43
CA PRO A 106 16.30 8.24 3.63
C PRO A 106 15.23 8.32 2.54
N THR A 107 15.61 8.21 1.27
CA THR A 107 14.62 7.84 0.26
C THR A 107 13.80 6.76 0.95
N PRO A 108 12.46 6.86 1.03
CA PRO A 108 11.69 5.74 1.52
C PRO A 108 12.30 4.57 0.78
N SER A 109 12.87 3.61 1.52
CA SER A 109 13.19 2.36 0.89
C SER A 109 11.83 1.99 0.35
N ILE A 110 11.66 2.10 -0.97
CA ILE A 110 10.64 1.36 -1.66
C ILE A 110 10.89 -0.01 -1.08
N ALA A 111 10.03 -0.42 -0.14
CA ALA A 111 10.06 -1.76 0.39
C ALA A 111 10.16 -2.58 -0.87
N GLN A 112 11.33 -3.20 -1.10
CA GLN A 112 11.72 -3.67 -2.42
C GLN A 112 10.55 -4.47 -2.95
N THR A 113 9.75 -3.84 -3.80
CA THR A 113 8.81 -4.55 -4.62
C THR A 113 9.77 -5.21 -5.58
N ASN A 114 10.13 -6.45 -5.26
CA ASN A 114 10.83 -7.38 -6.13
C ASN A 114 9.95 -7.71 -7.36
N GLN A 115 9.43 -6.68 -8.03
CA GLN A 115 8.55 -6.76 -9.18
C GLN A 115 8.94 -5.80 -10.31
N ASN A 116 9.73 -4.73 -10.07
CA ASN A 116 9.79 -3.63 -11.05
C ASN A 116 11.11 -3.43 -11.80
N ASN A 117 12.07 -4.36 -11.73
CA ASN A 117 13.30 -4.29 -12.55
C ASN A 117 13.65 -5.57 -13.32
N ASN A 118 12.69 -6.47 -13.50
CA ASN A 118 12.74 -7.32 -14.68
C ASN A 118 12.28 -6.47 -15.85
N GLN A 119 13.01 -6.45 -16.96
CA GLN A 119 12.38 -6.27 -18.27
C GLN A 119 11.31 -7.37 -18.38
N SER A 120 10.13 -7.10 -17.84
CA SER A 120 9.04 -8.06 -17.80
C SER A 120 8.60 -8.20 -19.25
N SER A 121 9.01 -9.30 -19.89
CA SER A 121 8.48 -9.71 -21.18
C SER A 121 6.95 -9.73 -21.10
N SER A 122 6.27 -9.41 -22.20
CA SER A 122 4.81 -9.59 -22.28
C SER A 122 4.47 -11.05 -21.96
N ALA A 123 3.36 -11.29 -21.27
CA ALA A 123 2.93 -12.65 -20.94
C ALA A 123 2.81 -13.54 -22.20
N ASN A 124 2.50 -12.94 -23.36
CA ASN A 124 2.47 -13.64 -24.64
C ASN A 124 3.83 -14.21 -25.08
N ASN A 125 4.92 -13.59 -24.63
CA ASN A 125 6.29 -13.99 -24.92
C ASN A 125 6.91 -14.85 -23.81
N GLU A 126 6.13 -15.25 -22.80
CA GLU A 126 6.58 -16.14 -21.73
C GLU A 126 6.31 -17.61 -22.10
N LEU A 127 7.30 -18.46 -21.81
CA LEU A 127 7.27 -19.90 -22.07
C LEU A 127 6.39 -20.67 -21.06
N SER A 128 6.23 -20.13 -19.85
CA SER A 128 5.45 -20.73 -18.75
C SER A 128 4.88 -19.65 -17.82
N SER A 129 3.81 -19.97 -17.09
CA SER A 129 3.20 -19.09 -16.06
C SER A 129 2.68 -17.74 -16.57
N ARG A 130 2.07 -17.73 -17.76
CA ARG A 130 1.43 -16.54 -18.33
C ARG A 130 0.29 -16.07 -17.44
N GLU A 131 0.39 -14.83 -16.95
CA GLU A 131 -0.63 -14.16 -16.14
C GLU A 131 -0.80 -12.72 -16.62
N ASN A 132 -2.00 -12.16 -16.44
CA ASN A 132 -2.18 -10.73 -16.72
C ASN A 132 -1.41 -9.93 -15.68
N LYS A 133 -0.50 -9.07 -16.14
CA LYS A 133 0.31 -8.21 -15.27
C LYS A 133 0.38 -6.80 -15.82
N MET A 134 0.51 -5.84 -14.92
CA MET A 134 0.73 -4.45 -15.30
C MET A 134 2.20 -4.26 -15.68
N ARG A 135 2.45 -3.68 -16.86
CA ARG A 135 3.80 -3.39 -17.37
C ARG A 135 3.99 -1.90 -17.61
N VAL A 136 4.25 -1.15 -16.54
CA VAL A 136 4.50 0.30 -16.62
C VAL A 136 5.75 0.56 -17.46
N ASN A 137 5.65 1.48 -18.43
CA ASN A 137 6.70 1.78 -19.42
C ASN A 137 7.17 0.60 -20.28
N GLY A 138 6.42 -0.51 -20.28
CA GLY A 138 6.66 -1.64 -21.17
C GLY A 138 6.21 -1.35 -22.59
N ARG A 139 6.80 -2.06 -23.57
CA ARG A 139 6.29 -2.05 -24.95
C ARG A 139 4.91 -2.68 -24.99
N VAL A 140 3.96 -2.05 -25.68
CA VAL A 140 2.65 -2.64 -25.99
C VAL A 140 2.83 -3.84 -26.92
N ALA A 141 2.06 -4.90 -26.72
CA ALA A 141 2.10 -6.07 -27.59
C ALA A 141 1.55 -5.72 -28.98
N ASP A 142 2.19 -6.21 -30.04
CA ASP A 142 1.69 -6.14 -31.41
C ASP A 142 1.45 -7.58 -31.88
N VAL A 143 0.24 -8.08 -31.64
CA VAL A 143 -0.11 -9.48 -31.86
C VAL A 143 -0.56 -9.62 -33.32
N LEU A 144 0.22 -10.34 -34.13
CA LEU A 144 -0.09 -10.56 -35.54
C LEU A 144 -0.74 -11.94 -35.73
N GLY A 145 -1.63 -12.03 -36.71
CA GLY A 145 -2.31 -13.28 -37.04
C GLY A 145 -3.37 -13.71 -36.03
N ALA A 146 -3.63 -15.01 -35.98
CA ALA A 146 -4.55 -15.62 -35.02
C ALA A 146 -3.76 -16.06 -33.78
N ALA A 147 -4.24 -15.72 -32.58
CA ALA A 147 -3.49 -15.96 -31.35
C ALA A 147 -4.41 -16.22 -30.15
N TRP A 148 -3.87 -17.00 -29.21
CA TRP A 148 -4.36 -17.08 -27.83
C TRP A 148 -3.61 -16.06 -26.99
N ASP A 149 -4.27 -14.92 -26.76
CA ASP A 149 -3.69 -13.74 -26.13
C ASP A 149 -3.94 -13.72 -24.62
N THR A 150 -2.88 -13.50 -23.84
CA THR A 150 -2.96 -13.20 -22.40
C THR A 150 -2.53 -11.73 -22.22
N PRO A 151 -3.47 -10.79 -22.31
CA PRO A 151 -3.15 -9.37 -22.41
C PRO A 151 -2.56 -8.79 -21.14
N ASP A 152 -1.87 -7.66 -21.31
CA ASP A 152 -1.30 -6.91 -20.19
C ASP A 152 -2.35 -6.00 -19.55
N LEU A 153 -2.15 -5.69 -18.27
CA LEU A 153 -3.04 -4.82 -17.51
C LEU A 153 -2.65 -3.35 -17.65
N ILE A 154 -3.65 -2.50 -17.80
CA ILE A 154 -3.48 -1.04 -17.84
C ILE A 154 -3.41 -0.48 -16.41
N ALA A 155 -4.23 -1.04 -15.51
CA ALA A 155 -4.31 -0.65 -14.12
C ALA A 155 -4.30 -1.88 -13.21
N VAL A 156 -3.90 -1.68 -11.95
CA VAL A 156 -3.99 -2.72 -10.92
C VAL A 156 -5.46 -3.13 -10.74
N PRO A 157 -5.80 -4.43 -10.83
CA PRO A 157 -7.16 -4.89 -10.56
C PRO A 157 -7.57 -4.59 -9.12
N TYR A 158 -8.85 -4.29 -8.92
CA TYR A 158 -9.41 -4.07 -7.60
C TYR A 158 -10.63 -4.93 -7.39
N LYS A 159 -10.86 -5.28 -6.13
CA LYS A 159 -11.98 -6.12 -5.71
C LYS A 159 -12.95 -5.32 -4.89
N VAL A 160 -14.24 -5.54 -5.12
CA VAL A 160 -15.33 -4.97 -4.33
C VAL A 160 -16.38 -6.03 -4.06
N TYR A 161 -17.22 -5.81 -3.07
CA TYR A 161 -18.37 -6.65 -2.79
C TYR A 161 -19.63 -6.04 -3.38
N GLU A 162 -20.27 -6.80 -4.26
CA GLU A 162 -21.59 -6.50 -4.80
C GLU A 162 -22.56 -7.61 -4.38
N ASN A 163 -23.62 -7.26 -3.66
CA ASN A 163 -24.62 -8.23 -3.18
C ASN A 163 -24.01 -9.43 -2.42
N ASN A 164 -23.03 -9.17 -1.54
CA ASN A 164 -22.27 -10.19 -0.77
C ASN A 164 -21.30 -11.04 -1.58
N VAL A 165 -21.13 -10.79 -2.89
CA VAL A 165 -20.20 -11.53 -3.73
C VAL A 165 -18.98 -10.67 -4.05
N GLU A 166 -17.79 -11.23 -3.93
CA GLU A 166 -16.55 -10.56 -4.32
C GLU A 166 -16.45 -10.52 -5.85
N VAL A 167 -16.31 -9.31 -6.36
CA VAL A 167 -16.21 -8.96 -7.78
C VAL A 167 -14.86 -8.29 -8.02
N GLU A 168 -14.12 -8.76 -9.02
CA GLU A 168 -12.85 -8.17 -9.46
C GLU A 168 -13.07 -7.37 -10.76
N HIS A 169 -12.60 -6.12 -10.77
CA HIS A 169 -12.61 -5.25 -11.93
C HIS A 169 -11.22 -5.18 -12.54
N ILE A 170 -11.16 -5.31 -13.87
CA ILE A 170 -9.92 -5.37 -14.64
C ILE A 170 -10.04 -4.43 -15.83
N VAL A 171 -8.95 -3.70 -16.12
CA VAL A 171 -8.76 -2.96 -17.36
C VAL A 171 -7.43 -3.38 -17.95
N GLY A 172 -7.43 -3.81 -19.22
CA GLY A 172 -6.24 -4.32 -19.89
C GLY A 172 -6.16 -3.97 -21.36
N CYS A 173 -4.98 -4.16 -21.93
CA CYS A 173 -4.64 -3.84 -23.30
C CYS A 173 -4.35 -5.15 -24.06
N ILE A 174 -5.17 -5.44 -25.07
CA ILE A 174 -5.00 -6.60 -25.96
C ILE A 174 -3.74 -6.41 -26.80
N GLY A 175 -3.59 -5.22 -27.37
CA GLY A 175 -2.42 -4.88 -28.16
C GLY A 175 -2.68 -3.73 -29.10
N ARG A 176 -1.67 -3.41 -29.90
CA ARG A 176 -1.74 -2.36 -30.90
C ARG A 176 -2.64 -2.78 -32.06
N GLY A 177 -3.47 -1.85 -32.51
CA GLY A 177 -4.36 -1.97 -33.65
C GLY A 177 -5.69 -2.63 -33.31
N HIS A 178 -6.35 -3.13 -34.36
CA HIS A 178 -7.68 -3.71 -34.34
C HIS A 178 -7.62 -5.24 -34.35
N TYR A 179 -8.55 -5.88 -33.65
CA TYR A 179 -8.63 -7.32 -33.52
C TYR A 179 -10.08 -7.77 -33.71
N GLN A 180 -10.25 -8.92 -34.35
CA GLN A 180 -11.49 -9.67 -34.26
C GLN A 180 -11.39 -10.55 -33.03
N ILE A 181 -12.37 -10.46 -32.14
CA ILE A 181 -12.47 -11.30 -30.96
C ILE A 181 -13.39 -12.48 -31.26
N ASN A 182 -12.87 -13.70 -31.16
CA ASN A 182 -13.60 -14.94 -31.38
C ASN A 182 -14.16 -15.49 -30.05
N GLY A 183 -13.46 -15.25 -28.94
CA GLY A 183 -13.88 -15.66 -27.62
C GLY A 183 -13.06 -15.01 -26.50
N ALA A 184 -13.61 -15.02 -25.29
CA ALA A 184 -12.94 -14.54 -24.09
C ALA A 184 -13.12 -15.51 -22.92
N PHE A 185 -12.06 -15.68 -22.13
CA PHE A 185 -11.93 -16.75 -21.15
C PHE A 185 -11.30 -16.25 -19.84
N ASP A 186 -11.64 -16.88 -18.71
CA ASP A 186 -10.93 -16.77 -17.44
C ASP A 186 -10.24 -18.12 -17.16
N GLY A 187 -8.91 -18.12 -17.28
CA GLY A 187 -8.14 -19.34 -17.46
C GLY A 187 -8.54 -20.04 -18.76
N GLU A 188 -9.13 -21.22 -18.64
CA GLU A 188 -9.65 -22.02 -19.77
C GLU A 188 -11.18 -21.98 -19.84
N THR A 189 -11.85 -21.37 -18.85
CA THR A 189 -13.32 -21.34 -18.76
C THR A 189 -13.84 -20.15 -19.55
N SER A 190 -14.84 -20.36 -20.43
CA SER A 190 -15.42 -19.26 -21.18
C SER A 190 -16.15 -18.28 -20.26
N ILE A 191 -16.04 -16.97 -20.54
CA ILE A 191 -16.71 -15.95 -19.74
C ILE A 191 -18.23 -16.12 -19.73
N VAL A 192 -18.83 -16.64 -20.81
CA VAL A 192 -20.28 -16.91 -20.88
C VAL A 192 -20.74 -17.97 -19.89
N ASP A 193 -19.85 -18.89 -19.49
CA ASP A 193 -20.16 -19.98 -18.56
C ASP A 193 -20.00 -19.55 -17.09
N ILE A 194 -19.39 -18.39 -16.85
CA ILE A 194 -19.15 -17.86 -15.51
C ILE A 194 -20.30 -16.93 -15.14
N ALA A 195 -21.20 -17.43 -14.29
CA ALA A 195 -22.39 -16.69 -13.87
C ALA A 195 -22.03 -15.28 -13.36
N GLY A 196 -22.61 -14.29 -14.03
CA GLY A 196 -22.47 -12.87 -13.71
C GLY A 196 -21.26 -12.18 -14.34
N ALA A 197 -20.24 -12.92 -14.82
CA ALA A 197 -19.03 -12.33 -15.39
C ALA A 197 -19.33 -11.56 -16.68
N SER A 198 -18.56 -10.50 -16.90
CA SER A 198 -18.71 -9.62 -18.06
C SER A 198 -17.36 -9.25 -18.66
N ILE A 199 -17.32 -9.12 -19.98
CA ILE A 199 -16.21 -8.54 -20.74
C ILE A 199 -16.77 -7.57 -21.78
N GLN A 200 -16.07 -6.46 -21.97
CA GLN A 200 -16.33 -5.47 -23.03
C GLN A 200 -14.99 -5.10 -23.67
N VAL A 201 -14.93 -5.10 -25.01
CA VAL A 201 -13.74 -4.78 -25.79
C VAL A 201 -14.02 -3.58 -26.70
N TYR A 202 -13.08 -2.65 -26.72
CA TYR A 202 -13.16 -1.36 -27.35
C TYR A 202 -12.05 -1.22 -28.40
N SER A 203 -12.42 -0.74 -29.58
CA SER A 203 -11.47 -0.47 -30.66
C SER A 203 -10.57 0.73 -30.30
N PRO A 204 -9.43 0.90 -30.99
CA PRO A 204 -8.66 2.13 -30.95
C PRO A 204 -9.55 3.37 -31.16
N ASP A 205 -9.21 4.45 -30.49
CA ASP A 205 -9.93 5.73 -30.42
C ASP A 205 -11.34 5.68 -29.81
N VAL A 206 -11.84 4.53 -29.38
CA VAL A 206 -13.10 4.43 -28.63
C VAL A 206 -12.85 4.70 -27.15
N ASP A 207 -13.67 5.55 -26.56
CA ASP A 207 -13.63 5.82 -25.12
C ASP A 207 -14.25 4.64 -24.35
N ILE A 208 -13.53 4.07 -23.38
CA ILE A 208 -13.94 2.85 -22.66
C ILE A 208 -15.04 3.08 -21.61
N ILE A 209 -15.45 4.32 -21.39
CA ILE A 209 -16.52 4.71 -20.45
C ILE A 209 -17.79 5.10 -21.22
N SER A 210 -17.64 5.95 -22.24
CA SER A 210 -18.75 6.57 -22.97
C SER A 210 -18.96 6.04 -24.38
N GLY A 211 -17.99 5.30 -24.92
CA GLY A 211 -18.09 4.65 -26.22
C GLY A 211 -18.71 3.27 -26.15
N GLU A 212 -19.14 2.78 -27.30
CA GLU A 212 -19.75 1.46 -27.43
C GLU A 212 -18.68 0.37 -27.63
N PRO A 213 -18.71 -0.74 -26.88
CA PRO A 213 -17.85 -1.87 -27.15
C PRO A 213 -18.28 -2.58 -28.44
N TYR A 214 -17.32 -2.97 -29.29
CA TYR A 214 -17.63 -3.74 -30.50
C TYR A 214 -17.79 -5.24 -30.22
N PHE A 215 -17.30 -5.71 -29.06
CA PHE A 215 -17.48 -7.06 -28.56
C PHE A 215 -17.82 -7.02 -27.08
N SER A 216 -18.86 -7.75 -26.67
CA SER A 216 -19.28 -7.85 -25.29
C SER A 216 -19.81 -9.24 -24.95
N LEU A 217 -19.53 -9.69 -23.73
CA LEU A 217 -20.10 -10.90 -23.12
C LEU A 217 -20.60 -10.53 -21.73
N GLY A 218 -21.73 -11.12 -21.32
CA GLY A 218 -22.36 -10.83 -20.04
C GLY A 218 -23.10 -9.50 -20.01
N SER A 219 -23.28 -8.95 -18.80
CA SER A 219 -23.97 -7.67 -18.59
C SER A 219 -23.04 -6.48 -18.83
N GLU A 220 -23.61 -5.33 -19.19
CA GLU A 220 -22.86 -4.07 -19.36
C GLU A 220 -22.08 -3.68 -18.09
N ILE A 221 -20.83 -3.22 -18.25
CA ILE A 221 -19.99 -2.76 -17.14
C ILE A 221 -20.12 -1.24 -17.00
N THR A 222 -21.02 -0.80 -16.15
CA THR A 222 -21.33 0.63 -15.93
C THR A 222 -20.43 1.32 -14.90
N THR A 223 -19.62 0.56 -14.15
CA THR A 223 -18.74 1.12 -13.13
C THR A 223 -17.56 1.88 -13.74
N LEU A 224 -17.29 3.10 -13.25
CA LEU A 224 -16.12 3.84 -13.74
C LEU A 224 -14.82 3.08 -13.41
N PRO A 225 -13.89 2.92 -14.36
CA PRO A 225 -12.62 2.26 -14.09
C PRO A 225 -11.79 3.11 -13.12
N LEU A 226 -11.14 2.43 -12.17
CA LEU A 226 -10.32 3.05 -11.14
C LEU A 226 -8.86 2.62 -11.30
N SER A 227 -7.97 3.57 -11.02
CA SER A 227 -6.59 3.27 -10.64
C SER A 227 -6.54 3.09 -9.13
N VAL A 228 -5.96 1.97 -8.67
CA VAL A 228 -5.90 1.65 -7.23
C VAL A 228 -4.48 1.36 -6.75
N GLN A 229 -4.27 1.62 -5.46
CA GLN A 229 -3.15 1.09 -4.68
C GLN A 229 -3.71 0.32 -3.49
N GLN A 230 -3.40 -0.97 -3.39
CA GLN A 230 -3.78 -1.79 -2.24
C GLN A 230 -2.82 -1.57 -1.06
N GLN A 231 -3.35 -1.45 0.14
CA GLN A 231 -2.57 -1.43 1.37
C GLN A 231 -2.37 -2.85 1.90
N ASN A 232 -1.15 -3.37 1.76
CA ASN A 232 -0.79 -4.74 2.14
C ASN A 232 -0.85 -5.02 3.65
N SER A 233 -0.81 -3.97 4.47
CA SER A 233 -0.95 -4.08 5.92
C SER A 233 -2.37 -4.42 6.36
N VAL A 234 -3.37 -4.20 5.51
CA VAL A 234 -4.75 -4.66 5.74
C VAL A 234 -4.89 -6.06 5.15
N ASN A 235 -4.99 -7.05 6.03
CA ASN A 235 -4.87 -8.45 5.66
C ASN A 235 -5.83 -9.38 6.43
N GLY A 236 -6.98 -8.86 6.86
CA GLY A 236 -8.03 -9.65 7.52
C GLY A 236 -8.15 -9.45 9.03
N GLN A 237 -7.72 -8.30 9.56
CA GLN A 237 -7.86 -8.01 10.99
C GLN A 237 -9.33 -8.03 11.42
N ILE A 238 -9.60 -8.57 12.62
CA ILE A 238 -10.96 -8.74 13.16
C ILE A 238 -11.44 -7.43 13.82
N LEU A 239 -12.55 -6.88 13.33
CA LEU A 239 -13.24 -5.73 13.90
C LEU A 239 -14.09 -6.17 15.10
N ARG A 240 -13.49 -6.11 16.28
CA ARG A 240 -14.11 -6.52 17.54
C ARG A 240 -15.32 -5.64 17.92
N SER A 241 -16.28 -6.24 18.62
CA SER A 241 -17.43 -5.54 19.21
C SER A 241 -17.01 -4.26 19.94
N ALA A 242 -17.79 -3.19 19.78
CA ALA A 242 -17.57 -1.90 20.41
C ALA A 242 -17.69 -1.92 21.95
N GLU A 243 -18.20 -3.01 22.52
CA GLU A 243 -18.35 -3.12 23.97
C GLU A 243 -17.03 -3.25 24.71
N THR A 244 -16.97 -2.52 25.81
CA THR A 244 -15.97 -2.65 26.87
C THR A 244 -15.91 -4.09 27.37
N GLN A 245 -14.75 -4.74 27.23
CA GLN A 245 -14.46 -6.03 27.82
C GLN A 245 -13.95 -5.84 29.24
N THR A 246 -14.47 -6.64 30.17
CA THR A 246 -14.03 -6.63 31.56
C THR A 246 -13.52 -8.01 31.93
N LEU A 247 -12.35 -8.06 32.56
CA LEU A 247 -11.82 -9.21 33.27
C LEU A 247 -11.80 -8.85 34.76
N GLU A 248 -12.61 -9.54 35.55
CA GLU A 248 -12.75 -9.34 36.99
C GLU A 248 -13.07 -10.67 37.69
N GLY A 249 -13.01 -10.68 39.02
CA GLY A 249 -13.08 -11.92 39.81
C GLY A 249 -11.71 -12.60 39.95
N SER A 250 -11.70 -13.89 40.24
CA SER A 250 -10.50 -14.68 40.55
C SER A 250 -9.66 -14.98 39.31
N ASN A 251 -8.88 -13.99 38.84
CA ASN A 251 -8.04 -14.12 37.64
C ASN A 251 -6.55 -14.40 37.91
N TYR A 252 -6.10 -14.29 39.18
CA TYR A 252 -4.77 -14.71 39.65
C TYR A 252 -3.62 -14.37 38.67
N LEU A 253 -3.34 -13.08 38.50
CA LEU A 253 -2.30 -12.55 37.63
C LEU A 253 -1.11 -12.03 38.46
N HIS A 254 0.09 -12.23 37.95
CA HIS A 254 1.32 -11.61 38.46
C HIS A 254 1.65 -10.37 37.64
N PHE A 255 1.98 -9.26 38.29
CA PHE A 255 2.58 -8.11 37.63
C PHE A 255 4.09 -8.28 37.69
N ALA A 256 4.73 -8.40 36.53
CA ALA A 256 6.15 -8.72 36.39
C ALA A 256 6.91 -7.56 35.73
N TYR A 257 8.11 -7.30 36.24
CA TYR A 257 9.03 -6.34 35.64
C TYR A 257 9.51 -6.84 34.26
N PRO A 258 9.65 -5.96 33.27
CA PRO A 258 9.39 -4.52 33.33
C PRO A 258 7.93 -4.12 33.06
N ASN A 259 7.16 -4.95 32.37
CA ASN A 259 5.90 -4.51 31.78
C ASN A 259 4.91 -5.64 31.48
N GLU A 260 4.97 -6.77 32.19
CA GLU A 260 4.14 -7.94 31.89
C GLU A 260 3.09 -8.21 32.96
N LEU A 261 1.92 -8.67 32.52
CA LEU A 261 0.95 -9.38 33.34
C LEU A 261 1.05 -10.85 32.94
N LEU A 262 1.35 -11.72 33.90
CA LEU A 262 1.56 -13.14 33.68
C LEU A 262 0.49 -13.95 34.42
N ARG A 263 -0.04 -14.99 33.77
CA ARG A 263 -0.95 -15.96 34.39
C ARG A 263 -0.24 -16.70 35.53
N ALA A 264 -0.89 -16.80 36.70
CA ALA A 264 -0.41 -17.68 37.76
C ALA A 264 -0.60 -19.15 37.39
N THR A 265 0.33 -20.02 37.80
CA THR A 265 0.34 -21.45 37.45
C THR A 265 -0.93 -22.20 37.90
N SER A 266 -1.64 -21.68 38.92
CA SER A 266 -2.88 -22.26 39.45
C SER A 266 -4.14 -21.85 38.69
N ASN A 267 -4.04 -21.09 37.58
CA ASN A 267 -5.19 -20.55 36.88
C ASN A 267 -5.15 -20.76 35.36
N LEU A 268 -6.34 -20.87 34.75
CA LEU A 268 -6.57 -21.01 33.32
C LEU A 268 -7.15 -19.72 32.70
N THR A 269 -6.95 -18.55 33.33
CA THR A 269 -7.34 -17.26 32.74
C THR A 269 -6.69 -17.10 31.38
N ASP A 270 -7.49 -17.09 30.31
CA ASP A 270 -7.03 -16.78 28.96
C ASP A 270 -7.23 -15.28 28.69
N LEU A 271 -6.14 -14.53 28.62
CA LEU A 271 -6.17 -13.09 28.39
C LEU A 271 -6.62 -12.74 26.96
N THR A 272 -6.42 -13.62 25.97
CA THR A 272 -6.82 -13.40 24.58
C THR A 272 -8.34 -13.39 24.39
N SER A 273 -9.07 -13.99 25.34
CA SER A 273 -10.54 -14.02 25.33
C SER A 273 -11.17 -12.62 25.45
N LYS A 274 -10.46 -11.65 26.03
CA LYS A 274 -10.96 -10.29 26.32
C LYS A 274 -10.12 -9.18 25.72
N PHE A 275 -8.82 -9.41 25.52
CA PHE A 275 -7.87 -8.36 25.15
C PHE A 275 -7.00 -8.76 23.99
N VAL A 276 -6.52 -7.78 23.23
CA VAL A 276 -5.53 -7.96 22.15
C VAL A 276 -4.50 -6.83 22.17
N GLY A 277 -3.42 -6.96 21.40
CA GLY A 277 -2.46 -5.87 21.20
C GLY A 277 -3.13 -4.58 20.71
N ASN A 278 -2.59 -3.43 21.12
CA ASN A 278 -3.13 -2.09 20.91
C ASN A 278 -4.42 -1.74 21.67
N ASP A 279 -4.93 -2.63 22.53
CA ASP A 279 -5.96 -2.23 23.48
C ASP A 279 -5.45 -1.15 24.43
N ARG A 280 -6.37 -0.28 24.87
CA ARG A 280 -6.14 0.55 26.05
C ARG A 280 -6.90 -0.07 27.22
N VAL A 281 -6.22 -0.39 28.30
CA VAL A 281 -6.81 -1.07 29.46
C VAL A 281 -6.72 -0.21 30.71
N GLN A 282 -7.83 -0.09 31.42
CA GLN A 282 -7.86 0.43 32.78
C GLN A 282 -7.67 -0.73 33.76
N ILE A 283 -6.61 -0.66 34.56
CA ILE A 283 -6.30 -1.63 35.60
C ILE A 283 -6.62 -1.01 36.95
N SER A 284 -7.39 -1.75 37.75
CA SER A 284 -7.78 -1.41 39.13
C SER A 284 -7.61 -2.63 40.03
N ASN A 285 -7.58 -2.42 41.35
CA ASN A 285 -7.30 -3.47 42.34
C ASN A 285 -5.95 -4.18 42.14
N ALA A 286 -4.95 -3.44 41.66
CA ALA A 286 -3.59 -3.93 41.50
C ALA A 286 -2.67 -3.19 42.49
N SER A 287 -2.22 -3.88 43.53
CA SER A 287 -1.23 -3.34 44.47
C SER A 287 -0.35 -4.46 45.04
N PHE A 288 0.83 -4.10 45.50
CA PHE A 288 1.77 -5.01 46.16
C PHE A 288 2.47 -4.33 47.32
N THR A 289 3.05 -5.12 48.22
CA THR A 289 3.78 -4.63 49.38
C THR A 289 5.27 -4.89 49.22
N LEU A 290 6.09 -3.86 49.48
CA LEU A 290 7.56 -3.93 49.54
C LEU A 290 7.99 -3.12 50.77
N ASP A 291 8.86 -3.70 51.62
CA ASP A 291 9.38 -3.07 52.84
C ASP A 291 8.29 -2.48 53.77
N GLY A 292 7.16 -3.18 53.89
CA GLY A 292 6.03 -2.76 54.73
C GLY A 292 5.19 -1.61 54.16
N GLN A 293 5.51 -1.12 52.97
CA GLN A 293 4.74 -0.09 52.25
C GLN A 293 3.95 -0.71 51.10
N THR A 294 2.73 -0.20 50.85
CA THR A 294 1.87 -0.66 49.75
C THR A 294 1.95 0.27 48.56
N TYR A 295 2.27 -0.29 47.39
CA TYR A 295 2.37 0.42 46.12
C TYR A 295 1.26 -0.01 45.19
N SER A 296 0.56 0.98 44.61
CA SER A 296 -0.51 0.74 43.63
C SER A 296 0.05 0.71 42.21
N LEU A 297 -0.39 -0.28 41.44
CA LEU A 297 -0.17 -0.44 40.00
C LEU A 297 -1.44 -0.11 39.20
N ASN A 298 -2.44 0.52 39.84
CA ASN A 298 -3.61 1.01 39.13
C ASN A 298 -3.20 2.07 38.11
N GLY A 299 -3.92 2.11 36.99
CA GLY A 299 -3.64 3.05 35.92
C GLY A 299 -4.37 2.70 34.63
N THR A 300 -4.12 3.49 33.61
CA THR A 300 -4.59 3.24 32.26
C THR A 300 -3.40 3.03 31.36
N TYR A 301 -3.27 1.85 30.77
CA TYR A 301 -2.09 1.42 30.03
C TYR A 301 -2.46 1.04 28.60
N ASN A 302 -1.51 1.24 27.69
CA ASN A 302 -1.61 0.69 26.34
C ASN A 302 -1.04 -0.73 26.33
N VAL A 303 -1.73 -1.65 25.69
CA VAL A 303 -1.32 -3.04 25.54
C VAL A 303 -0.46 -3.17 24.29
N LEU A 304 0.73 -3.71 24.42
CA LEU A 304 1.63 -3.99 23.29
C LEU A 304 1.28 -5.31 22.62
N SER A 305 1.07 -6.37 23.41
CA SER A 305 0.75 -7.71 22.92
C SER A 305 -0.02 -8.50 23.98
N VAL A 306 -0.75 -9.52 23.53
CA VAL A 306 -1.50 -10.47 24.39
C VAL A 306 -1.30 -11.87 23.84
N ALA A 307 -0.96 -12.81 24.71
CA ALA A 307 -1.10 -14.25 24.52
C ALA A 307 -2.01 -14.82 25.61
N ASP A 308 -2.31 -16.11 25.57
CA ASP A 308 -3.23 -16.73 26.53
C ASP A 308 -2.73 -16.60 27.98
N ASP A 309 -1.41 -16.70 28.17
CA ASP A 309 -0.72 -16.69 29.46
C ASP A 309 -0.12 -15.33 29.85
N ARG A 310 -0.05 -14.35 28.94
CA ARG A 310 0.63 -13.07 29.18
C ARG A 310 0.03 -11.89 28.45
N MET A 311 0.17 -10.72 29.04
CA MET A 311 -0.10 -9.43 28.40
C MET A 311 1.08 -8.49 28.66
N THR A 312 1.66 -7.95 27.60
CA THR A 312 2.76 -6.99 27.69
C THR A 312 2.19 -5.58 27.51
N LEU A 313 2.50 -4.67 28.44
CA LEU A 313 2.10 -3.27 28.39
C LEU A 313 3.18 -2.40 27.73
N SER A 314 2.77 -1.36 27.03
CA SER A 314 3.67 -0.37 26.45
C SER A 314 4.10 0.65 27.52
N ASN A 315 5.38 0.60 27.89
CA ASN A 315 6.05 1.50 28.84
C ASN A 315 5.20 1.91 30.06
N PRO A 316 4.73 0.96 30.89
CA PRO A 316 3.84 1.26 32.00
C PRO A 316 4.50 2.10 33.10
N ALA A 317 5.83 2.06 33.21
CA ALA A 317 6.60 2.90 34.14
C ALA A 317 6.49 4.40 33.84
N ALA A 318 6.31 4.79 32.57
CA ALA A 318 6.05 6.18 32.20
C ALA A 318 4.67 6.67 32.65
N VAL A 319 3.71 5.75 32.82
CA VAL A 319 2.35 6.06 33.33
C VAL A 319 2.31 6.01 34.85
N ASN A 320 2.92 4.99 35.45
CA ASN A 320 2.96 4.80 36.90
C ASN A 320 4.38 4.34 37.32
N PRO A 321 5.18 5.22 37.96
CA PRO A 321 6.55 4.90 38.36
C PRO A 321 6.69 3.70 39.31
N ASN A 322 5.62 3.27 39.99
CA ASN A 322 5.65 2.11 40.88
C ASN A 322 5.95 0.80 40.14
N TRP A 323 5.80 0.74 38.81
CA TRP A 323 6.25 -0.40 38.01
C TRP A 323 7.76 -0.65 38.12
N LEU A 324 8.58 0.40 38.32
CA LEU A 324 10.02 0.25 38.51
C LEU A 324 10.37 -0.46 39.83
N LYS A 325 9.49 -0.37 40.84
CA LYS A 325 9.65 -1.03 42.15
C LYS A 325 9.47 -2.55 42.07
N LEU A 326 8.87 -3.07 40.98
CA LEU A 326 8.78 -4.51 40.73
C LEU A 326 10.15 -5.15 40.48
N LYS A 327 11.18 -4.37 40.16
CA LYS A 327 12.56 -4.88 40.05
C LYS A 327 13.11 -5.38 41.40
N ASP A 328 12.65 -4.78 42.50
CA ASP A 328 13.22 -4.96 43.83
C ASP A 328 12.50 -6.03 44.66
N ILE A 329 11.37 -6.58 44.17
CA ILE A 329 10.65 -7.69 44.80
C ILE A 329 11.20 -9.05 44.36
N ALA A 330 11.02 -10.08 45.20
CA ALA A 330 11.48 -11.43 44.91
C ALA A 330 10.93 -11.96 43.57
N ASN A 331 11.79 -12.54 42.74
CA ASN A 331 11.48 -13.02 41.38
C ASN A 331 10.97 -11.94 40.42
N GLN A 332 11.14 -10.66 40.76
CA GLN A 332 10.75 -9.50 39.96
C GLN A 332 9.27 -9.48 39.53
N LYS A 333 8.40 -10.10 40.35
CA LYS A 333 6.96 -10.16 40.11
C LYS A 333 6.17 -10.20 41.41
N THR A 334 4.95 -9.68 41.38
CA THR A 334 4.06 -9.70 42.55
C THR A 334 3.64 -11.13 42.93
N GLY A 335 3.06 -11.29 44.12
CA GLY A 335 2.18 -12.42 44.38
C GLY A 335 1.00 -12.46 43.38
N ALA A 336 0.23 -13.54 43.37
CA ALA A 336 -0.95 -13.63 42.50
C ALA A 336 -2.02 -12.65 42.99
N LEU A 337 -2.38 -11.69 42.12
CA LEU A 337 -3.41 -10.68 42.36
C LEU A 337 -4.65 -10.99 41.53
N SER A 338 -5.78 -10.37 41.87
CA SER A 338 -6.99 -10.43 41.06
C SER A 338 -7.45 -9.03 40.64
N PRO A 339 -6.67 -8.34 39.79
CA PRO A 339 -7.01 -7.01 39.33
C PRO A 339 -8.31 -7.03 38.52
N ARG A 340 -9.03 -5.90 38.53
CA ARG A 340 -10.09 -5.65 37.57
C ARG A 340 -9.48 -4.90 36.38
N ILE A 341 -9.51 -5.53 35.20
CA ILE A 341 -8.97 -5.03 33.94
C ILE A 341 -10.13 -4.76 32.98
N VAL A 342 -10.18 -3.55 32.44
CA VAL A 342 -11.26 -3.12 31.55
C VAL A 342 -10.68 -2.58 30.25
N SER A 343 -11.07 -3.11 29.10
CA SER A 343 -10.72 -2.51 27.82
C SER A 343 -11.52 -1.21 27.67
N ILE A 344 -10.86 -0.09 27.55
CA ILE A 344 -11.50 1.22 27.41
C ILE A 344 -11.18 1.82 26.05
N GLY A 345 -12.05 2.72 25.60
CA GLY A 345 -11.85 3.45 24.35
C GLY A 345 -12.31 2.69 23.11
N GLU A 346 -12.10 3.33 21.98
CA GLU A 346 -12.57 2.89 20.68
C GLU A 346 -11.63 1.85 20.09
N LYS A 347 -12.18 0.74 19.58
CA LYS A 347 -11.39 -0.38 19.05
C LYS A 347 -11.01 -0.17 17.57
N TRP A 348 -10.32 0.92 17.31
CA TRP A 348 -9.80 1.22 15.98
C TRP A 348 -8.74 0.21 15.55
N ILE A 349 -8.81 -0.18 14.28
CA ILE A 349 -7.74 -0.87 13.56
C ILE A 349 -7.13 0.14 12.60
N GLY A 350 -5.80 0.17 12.53
CA GLY A 350 -5.04 1.26 11.91
C GLY A 350 -4.51 2.25 12.96
N PRO A 351 -4.03 3.43 12.54
CA PRO A 351 -4.09 3.98 11.20
C PRO A 351 -3.22 3.23 10.19
N PHE A 352 -3.73 3.05 8.97
CA PHE A 352 -2.95 2.64 7.82
C PHE A 352 -2.78 3.81 6.87
N ILE A 353 -1.56 4.01 6.38
CA ILE A 353 -1.24 5.10 5.49
C ILE A 353 -1.55 4.72 4.04
N LEU A 354 -2.13 5.65 3.29
CA LEU A 354 -2.22 5.60 1.84
C LEU A 354 -1.37 6.76 1.27
N ASP A 355 -0.24 6.41 0.65
CA ASP A 355 0.75 7.36 0.15
C ASP A 355 0.43 7.95 -1.23
N ASN A 356 -0.57 7.42 -1.94
CA ASN A 356 -0.95 7.90 -3.26
C ASN A 356 -1.51 9.34 -3.20
N VAL A 357 -0.79 10.27 -3.84
CA VAL A 357 -1.14 11.69 -3.90
C VAL A 357 -2.31 12.02 -4.83
N GLU A 358 -2.60 11.17 -5.82
CA GLU A 358 -3.72 11.35 -6.76
C GLU A 358 -5.03 10.75 -6.25
N ARG A 359 -4.95 9.91 -5.21
CA ARG A 359 -6.09 9.26 -4.59
C ARG A 359 -7.13 10.31 -4.17
N SER A 360 -8.37 10.06 -4.58
CA SER A 360 -9.57 10.85 -4.18
C SER A 360 -10.69 9.97 -3.63
N ARG A 361 -10.48 8.65 -3.56
CA ARG A 361 -11.44 7.67 -3.01
C ARG A 361 -10.74 6.65 -2.12
N VAL A 362 -11.47 6.09 -1.18
CA VAL A 362 -11.03 5.00 -0.30
C VAL A 362 -12.05 3.87 -0.39
N LEU A 363 -11.57 2.66 -0.69
CA LEU A 363 -12.40 1.45 -0.73
C LEU A 363 -11.98 0.54 0.42
N CYS A 364 -12.92 0.20 1.31
CA CYS A 364 -12.70 -0.74 2.40
C CYS A 364 -13.60 -1.97 2.23
N ASN A 365 -12.99 -3.15 2.07
CA ASN A 365 -13.71 -4.40 1.97
C ASN A 365 -13.81 -5.08 3.34
N PHE A 366 -15.03 -5.35 3.76
CA PHE A 366 -15.33 -6.04 5.01
C PHE A 366 -16.06 -7.35 4.74
N VAL A 367 -15.69 -8.41 5.45
CA VAL A 367 -16.24 -9.74 5.23
C VAL A 367 -16.54 -10.45 6.54
N ALA A 368 -17.70 -11.10 6.59
CA ALA A 368 -18.12 -12.05 7.61
C ALA A 368 -18.27 -13.42 6.95
N THR A 369 -17.19 -14.22 6.96
CA THR A 369 -17.10 -15.51 6.23
C THR A 369 -18.13 -16.53 6.71
N ASN A 370 -18.51 -16.47 7.98
CA ASN A 370 -19.50 -17.40 8.56
C ASN A 370 -20.93 -16.81 8.55
N GLY A 371 -21.16 -15.71 7.83
CA GLY A 371 -22.39 -14.94 7.88
C GLY A 371 -22.54 -14.13 9.17
N LEU A 372 -23.72 -13.52 9.34
CA LEU A 372 -24.08 -12.69 10.49
C LEU A 372 -25.46 -13.09 11.01
N TYR A 373 -25.51 -13.75 12.17
CA TYR A 373 -26.75 -14.19 12.79
C TYR A 373 -26.54 -14.54 14.27
N ALA A 374 -27.65 -14.64 15.00
CA ALA A 374 -27.68 -15.18 16.36
C ALA A 374 -28.65 -16.35 16.43
N VAL A 375 -28.40 -17.30 17.33
CA VAL A 375 -29.31 -18.42 17.63
C VAL A 375 -29.86 -18.23 19.03
N TYR A 376 -31.18 -18.11 19.13
CA TYR A 376 -31.91 -17.93 20.36
C TYR A 376 -32.46 -19.26 20.89
N ASN A 377 -33.02 -19.22 22.10
CA ASN A 377 -33.68 -20.36 22.71
C ASN A 377 -34.75 -20.93 21.77
N GLY A 378 -34.81 -22.26 21.67
CA GLY A 378 -35.64 -22.96 20.68
C GLY A 378 -35.00 -23.09 19.30
N ASN A 379 -33.67 -22.85 19.18
CA ASN A 379 -32.91 -22.94 17.92
C ASN A 379 -33.41 -21.99 16.81
N VAL A 380 -33.98 -20.85 17.19
CA VAL A 380 -34.47 -19.85 16.25
C VAL A 380 -33.33 -18.92 15.84
N GLN A 381 -33.06 -18.85 14.54
CA GLN A 381 -32.07 -17.92 13.99
C GLN A 381 -32.67 -16.51 13.84
N GLY A 382 -31.96 -15.50 14.34
CA GLY A 382 -32.30 -14.09 14.18
C GLY A 382 -31.23 -13.31 13.43
N VAL A 383 -31.64 -12.16 12.89
CA VAL A 383 -30.79 -11.24 12.13
C VAL A 383 -29.80 -10.54 13.07
N VAL A 384 -28.52 -10.53 12.69
CA VAL A 384 -27.50 -9.67 13.31
C VAL A 384 -26.98 -8.68 12.27
N ASN A 385 -27.19 -7.38 12.52
CA ASN A 385 -26.64 -6.33 11.67
C ASN A 385 -25.44 -5.69 12.35
N ILE A 386 -24.32 -5.59 11.64
CA ILE A 386 -23.10 -5.00 12.17
C ILE A 386 -22.84 -3.67 11.46
N VAL A 387 -22.77 -2.58 12.24
CA VAL A 387 -22.36 -1.27 11.76
C VAL A 387 -20.86 -1.11 11.94
N LEU A 388 -20.20 -0.77 10.84
CA LEU A 388 -18.77 -0.44 10.77
C LEU A 388 -18.62 1.05 10.48
N GLU A 389 -17.54 1.62 10.96
CA GLU A 389 -17.16 3.01 10.75
C GLU A 389 -15.73 3.07 10.23
N VAL A 390 -15.53 3.84 9.16
CA VAL A 390 -14.24 4.15 8.57
C VAL A 390 -13.99 5.64 8.76
N GLU A 391 -12.78 5.96 9.21
CA GLU A 391 -12.29 7.32 9.31
C GLU A 391 -11.10 7.49 8.35
N VAL A 392 -11.12 8.58 7.59
CA VAL A 392 -10.08 8.99 6.64
C VAL A 392 -9.60 10.39 7.00
N THR A 393 -8.33 10.52 7.35
CA THR A 393 -7.74 11.77 7.82
C THR A 393 -6.59 12.19 6.90
N PRO A 394 -6.56 13.42 6.35
CA PRO A 394 -5.41 13.87 5.57
C PRO A 394 -4.16 13.87 6.46
N VAL A 395 -2.99 13.57 5.91
CA VAL A 395 -1.73 13.57 6.69
C VAL A 395 -0.60 14.23 5.90
N ASN A 396 0.34 14.85 6.61
CA ASN A 396 1.56 15.40 6.02
C ASN A 396 2.59 14.29 5.74
N ALA A 397 3.79 14.64 5.29
CA ALA A 397 4.86 13.68 5.00
C ALA A 397 5.42 12.96 6.26
N ALA A 398 5.12 13.46 7.46
CA ALA A 398 5.53 12.88 8.74
C ALA A 398 4.41 12.07 9.42
N ASP A 399 3.37 11.68 8.68
CA ASP A 399 2.16 10.98 9.18
C ASP A 399 1.28 11.80 10.14
N GLU A 400 1.56 13.10 10.29
CA GLU A 400 0.78 13.93 11.20
C GLU A 400 -0.53 14.37 10.54
N PRO A 401 -1.67 14.28 11.25
CA PRO A 401 -2.96 14.72 10.75
C PRO A 401 -2.96 16.18 10.25
N LEU A 402 -3.50 16.38 9.05
CA LEU A 402 -3.81 17.68 8.46
C LEU A 402 -5.33 17.82 8.39
N GLY A 403 -5.91 18.78 9.09
CA GLY A 403 -7.34 19.05 9.02
C GLY A 403 -8.22 18.01 9.73
N SER A 404 -9.52 18.06 9.44
CA SER A 404 -10.52 17.23 10.13
C SER A 404 -10.68 15.86 9.47
N PRO A 405 -10.89 14.79 10.26
CA PRO A 405 -11.22 13.47 9.73
C PRO A 405 -12.55 13.47 9.00
N MET A 406 -12.63 12.74 7.88
CA MET A 406 -13.90 12.36 7.27
C MET A 406 -14.31 10.99 7.79
N VAL A 407 -15.58 10.82 8.17
CA VAL A 407 -16.10 9.56 8.72
C VAL A 407 -17.27 9.07 7.88
N GLN A 408 -17.30 7.77 7.59
CA GLN A 408 -18.42 7.11 6.94
C GLN A 408 -18.73 5.77 7.60
N ARG A 409 -20.02 5.43 7.65
CA ARG A 409 -20.50 4.15 8.19
C ARG A 409 -21.08 3.27 7.09
N ILE A 410 -20.92 1.97 7.26
CA ILE A 410 -21.61 0.95 6.45
C ILE A 410 -22.23 -0.10 7.36
N THR A 411 -23.38 -0.64 6.95
CA THR A 411 -24.07 -1.71 7.69
C THR A 411 -23.95 -3.01 6.92
N MET A 412 -23.33 -4.01 7.53
CA MET A 412 -23.39 -5.40 7.09
C MET A 412 -24.70 -6.00 7.58
N LYS A 413 -25.57 -6.42 6.65
CA LYS A 413 -26.90 -6.94 6.97
C LYS A 413 -26.88 -8.45 7.09
N GLY A 414 -27.19 -8.96 8.28
CA GLY A 414 -27.29 -10.39 8.55
C GLY A 414 -28.55 -11.03 7.98
N SER A 415 -28.76 -12.30 8.34
CA SER A 415 -29.92 -13.07 7.88
C SER A 415 -30.53 -13.91 8.99
N ALA A 416 -31.87 -13.97 9.02
CA ALA A 416 -32.61 -14.91 9.87
C ALA A 416 -32.67 -16.32 9.26
N LYS A 417 -32.15 -16.52 8.05
CA LYS A 417 -32.27 -17.78 7.30
C LYS A 417 -30.92 -18.27 6.74
N SER A 418 -30.16 -17.38 6.11
CA SER A 418 -28.87 -17.72 5.50
C SER A 418 -27.74 -17.69 6.52
N ARG A 419 -26.75 -18.55 6.32
CA ARG A 419 -25.46 -18.57 7.06
C ARG A 419 -24.28 -18.39 6.11
N GLN A 420 -24.54 -17.95 4.88
CA GLN A 420 -23.53 -17.71 3.87
C GLN A 420 -22.70 -16.47 4.19
N THR A 421 -21.52 -16.37 3.58
CA THR A 421 -20.65 -15.20 3.65
C THR A 421 -21.42 -13.92 3.35
N ILE A 422 -21.16 -12.89 4.16
CA ILE A 422 -21.66 -11.53 3.92
C ILE A 422 -20.44 -10.65 3.71
N GLY A 423 -20.41 -9.94 2.59
CA GLY A 423 -19.32 -9.03 2.24
C GLY A 423 -19.88 -7.68 1.81
N VAL A 424 -19.22 -6.61 2.21
CA VAL A 424 -19.57 -5.24 1.81
C VAL A 424 -18.31 -4.44 1.49
N THR A 425 -18.41 -3.54 0.53
CA THR A 425 -17.40 -2.52 0.28
C THR A 425 -17.95 -1.17 0.69
N LEU A 426 -17.25 -0.49 1.60
CA LEU A 426 -17.45 0.93 1.84
C LEU A 426 -16.62 1.68 0.80
N ASP A 427 -17.31 2.34 -0.14
CA ASP A 427 -16.73 3.24 -1.13
C ASP A 427 -16.97 4.69 -0.69
N MET A 428 -15.87 5.39 -0.39
CA MET A 428 -15.89 6.75 0.12
C MET A 428 -15.09 7.67 -0.79
N THR A 429 -15.76 8.64 -1.42
CA THR A 429 -15.09 9.78 -2.06
C THR A 429 -14.61 10.74 -0.97
N THR A 430 -13.35 11.15 -1.02
CA THR A 430 -12.71 12.02 -0.02
C THR A 430 -11.96 13.16 -0.71
N PHE A 431 -11.22 13.97 0.08
CA PHE A 431 -10.23 14.91 -0.43
C PHE A 431 -9.20 14.21 -1.34
N GLN A 432 -8.39 14.96 -2.09
CA GLN A 432 -7.26 14.41 -2.84
C GLN A 432 -6.00 14.39 -1.98
N GLY A 433 -5.20 13.33 -2.06
CA GLY A 433 -3.87 13.27 -1.46
C GLY A 433 -3.64 12.18 -0.41
N ARG A 434 -2.48 12.26 0.24
CA ARG A 434 -2.04 11.32 1.27
C ARG A 434 -2.97 11.32 2.48
N CYS A 435 -3.29 10.15 3.00
CA CYS A 435 -4.19 10.02 4.15
C CYS A 435 -3.87 8.85 5.06
N SER A 436 -4.32 8.92 6.30
CA SER A 436 -4.44 7.78 7.20
C SER A 436 -5.88 7.27 7.21
N VAL A 437 -6.05 5.95 7.22
CA VAL A 437 -7.35 5.27 7.26
C VAL A 437 -7.40 4.33 8.44
N ARG A 438 -8.45 4.41 9.24
CA ARG A 438 -8.73 3.45 10.31
C ARG A 438 -10.18 3.03 10.27
N ALA A 439 -10.46 1.82 10.74
CA ALA A 439 -11.80 1.28 10.78
C ALA A 439 -12.11 0.64 12.14
N ARG A 440 -13.38 0.66 12.54
CA ARG A 440 -13.88 -0.01 13.74
C ARG A 440 -15.29 -0.54 13.54
N ARG A 441 -15.67 -1.52 14.36
CA ARG A 441 -17.08 -1.86 14.57
C ARG A 441 -17.65 -0.92 15.63
N VAL A 442 -18.86 -0.41 15.37
CA VAL A 442 -19.60 0.50 16.27
C VAL A 442 -20.67 -0.23 17.06
N THR A 443 -21.14 -1.37 16.55
CA THR A 443 -22.11 -2.21 17.26
C THR A 443 -21.47 -2.92 18.45
N GLY A 444 -22.19 -2.93 19.57
CA GLY A 444 -21.83 -3.69 20.77
C GLY A 444 -21.97 -5.20 20.59
N ALA A 445 -21.85 -5.93 21.70
CA ALA A 445 -22.04 -7.37 21.71
C ALA A 445 -23.53 -7.68 21.56
N ILE A 446 -23.81 -8.81 20.92
CA ILE A 446 -25.18 -9.28 20.77
C ILE A 446 -25.48 -10.20 21.93
N ASN A 447 -26.54 -9.91 22.69
CA ASN A 447 -26.97 -10.76 23.78
C ASN A 447 -27.82 -11.93 23.24
N ALA A 448 -27.17 -13.07 22.97
CA ALA A 448 -27.82 -14.32 22.61
C ALA A 448 -26.96 -15.53 23.04
N PRO A 449 -27.57 -16.73 23.21
CA PRO A 449 -26.84 -17.95 23.57
C PRO A 449 -25.68 -18.32 22.62
N SER A 450 -25.87 -18.07 21.32
CA SER A 450 -24.86 -18.27 20.29
C SER A 450 -24.93 -17.14 19.28
N VAL A 451 -23.79 -16.52 18.99
CA VAL A 451 -23.67 -15.40 18.07
C VAL A 451 -22.58 -15.71 17.06
N VAL A 452 -22.87 -15.46 15.79
CA VAL A 452 -21.91 -15.46 14.69
C VAL A 452 -21.87 -14.05 14.12
N ASP A 453 -20.86 -13.29 14.51
CA ASP A 453 -20.73 -11.86 14.18
C ASP A 453 -19.28 -11.40 13.92
N GLU A 454 -18.40 -12.36 13.61
CA GLU A 454 -17.01 -12.06 13.24
C GLU A 454 -16.97 -11.30 11.92
N VAL A 455 -16.38 -10.11 11.95
CA VAL A 455 -16.14 -9.28 10.76
C VAL A 455 -14.65 -9.01 10.63
N LYS A 456 -14.11 -9.22 9.43
CA LYS A 456 -12.72 -8.96 9.07
C LYS A 456 -12.61 -7.79 8.11
N TRP A 457 -11.59 -6.95 8.30
CA TRP A 457 -11.16 -5.97 7.31
C TRP A 457 -10.26 -6.64 6.30
N GLN A 458 -10.84 -7.05 5.18
CA GLN A 458 -10.17 -7.89 4.19
C GLN A 458 -9.18 -7.11 3.31
N ALA A 459 -9.57 -5.92 2.85
CA ALA A 459 -8.74 -5.11 1.98
C ALA A 459 -9.02 -3.61 2.14
N LEU A 460 -8.00 -2.82 1.85
CA LEU A 460 -8.05 -1.36 1.79
C LEU A 460 -7.37 -0.92 0.49
N TYR A 461 -8.07 -0.08 -0.28
CA TYR A 461 -7.53 0.54 -1.48
C TYR A 461 -7.61 2.06 -1.38
N GLY A 462 -6.51 2.73 -1.74
CA GLY A 462 -6.57 4.11 -2.21
C GLY A 462 -6.88 4.10 -3.69
N ALA A 463 -7.93 4.81 -4.12
CA ALA A 463 -8.38 4.82 -5.50
C ALA A 463 -8.58 6.23 -6.06
N PHE A 464 -8.50 6.35 -7.38
CA PHE A 464 -8.87 7.54 -8.14
C PHE A 464 -9.37 7.09 -9.53
N PRO A 465 -10.16 7.92 -10.23
CA PRO A 465 -10.58 7.61 -11.60
C PRO A 465 -9.36 7.34 -12.49
N LEU A 466 -9.49 6.36 -13.39
CA LEU A 466 -8.46 6.10 -14.40
C LEU A 466 -8.25 7.36 -15.26
N GLN A 467 -7.00 7.83 -15.36
CA GLN A 467 -6.69 9.13 -16.00
C GLN A 467 -6.92 9.15 -17.51
N SER A 468 -6.68 8.03 -18.19
CA SER A 468 -6.94 7.88 -19.62
C SER A 468 -8.05 6.88 -19.85
N THR A 469 -9.04 7.26 -20.65
CA THR A 469 -10.19 6.43 -21.01
C THR A 469 -10.28 6.21 -22.52
N ARG A 470 -9.44 6.90 -23.29
CA ARG A 470 -9.34 6.76 -24.75
C ARG A 470 -7.90 6.41 -25.10
N TYR A 471 -7.76 5.41 -25.96
CA TYR A 471 -6.46 4.87 -26.37
C TYR A 471 -6.37 4.91 -27.88
N HIS A 472 -5.39 5.63 -28.41
CA HIS A 472 -5.37 6.00 -29.83
C HIS A 472 -4.97 4.86 -30.75
N SER A 473 -4.14 3.93 -30.26
CA SER A 473 -3.57 2.90 -31.12
C SER A 473 -3.82 1.49 -30.60
N GLU A 474 -4.51 1.34 -29.48
CA GLU A 474 -4.64 0.11 -28.73
C GLU A 474 -6.09 -0.38 -28.67
N THR A 475 -6.29 -1.68 -28.81
CA THR A 475 -7.55 -2.33 -28.42
C THR A 475 -7.51 -2.61 -26.93
N VAL A 476 -8.53 -2.13 -26.21
CA VAL A 476 -8.61 -2.18 -24.75
C VAL A 476 -9.83 -2.98 -24.34
N PHE A 477 -9.72 -3.71 -23.22
CA PHE A 477 -10.85 -4.42 -22.65
C PHE A 477 -11.10 -4.01 -21.20
N ARG A 478 -12.36 -4.15 -20.79
CA ARG A 478 -12.82 -4.08 -19.40
C ARG A 478 -13.42 -5.43 -19.04
N ALA A 479 -13.08 -5.95 -17.87
CA ALA A 479 -13.65 -7.18 -17.36
C ALA A 479 -14.17 -7.00 -15.94
N ARG A 480 -15.24 -7.72 -15.64
CA ARG A 480 -15.83 -7.86 -14.30
C ARG A 480 -16.00 -9.35 -14.03
N THR A 481 -15.21 -9.91 -13.13
CA THR A 481 -15.22 -11.35 -12.83
C THR A 481 -15.58 -11.60 -11.37
N TYR A 482 -16.09 -12.80 -11.08
CA TYR A 482 -16.52 -13.19 -9.74
C TYR A 482 -15.55 -14.23 -9.20
N ALA A 483 -15.39 -14.23 -7.87
CA ALA A 483 -14.78 -15.36 -7.20
C ALA A 483 -15.69 -16.59 -7.36
N THR A 484 -15.25 -17.60 -8.12
CA THR A 484 -16.00 -18.85 -8.27
C THR A 484 -16.04 -19.60 -6.95
N THR A 485 -17.25 -19.92 -6.47
CA THR A 485 -17.43 -20.69 -5.24
C THR A 485 -16.96 -22.12 -5.47
N GLY A 486 -15.82 -22.52 -4.89
CA GLY A 486 -15.31 -23.91 -4.94
C GLY A 486 -13.86 -24.09 -5.39
N ALA A 487 -13.18 -23.05 -5.88
CA ALA A 487 -11.76 -23.14 -6.21
C ALA A 487 -10.90 -22.81 -4.97
N LEU A 488 -10.50 -23.85 -4.21
CA LEU A 488 -9.46 -23.76 -3.18
C LEU A 488 -8.04 -23.64 -3.78
N SER A 489 -7.92 -23.60 -5.11
CA SER A 489 -6.66 -23.34 -5.79
C SER A 489 -6.47 -21.85 -5.98
N VAL A 490 -5.24 -21.38 -5.77
CA VAL A 490 -4.76 -20.05 -6.18
C VAL A 490 -5.24 -19.81 -7.61
N LYS A 491 -6.31 -19.01 -7.77
CA LYS A 491 -6.79 -18.62 -9.09
C LYS A 491 -5.78 -17.64 -9.64
N THR A 492 -4.88 -18.12 -10.50
CA THR A 492 -3.98 -17.27 -11.26
C THR A 492 -4.84 -16.44 -12.20
N ARG A 493 -4.69 -15.12 -12.09
CA ARG A 493 -5.51 -14.15 -12.83
C ARG A 493 -5.11 -14.21 -14.30
N LYS A 494 -5.99 -14.78 -15.12
CA LYS A 494 -5.67 -15.09 -16.52
C LYS A 494 -6.88 -14.92 -17.43
N ILE A 495 -7.31 -13.68 -17.64
CA ILE A 495 -8.16 -13.33 -18.77
C ILE A 495 -7.39 -13.62 -20.05
N ASN A 496 -7.99 -14.41 -20.94
CA ASN A 496 -7.46 -14.73 -22.25
C ASN A 496 -8.46 -14.41 -23.36
N PHE A 497 -7.94 -14.13 -24.55
CA PHE A 497 -8.74 -13.93 -25.76
C PHE A 497 -8.30 -14.88 -26.86
N ASP A 498 -9.27 -15.52 -27.50
CA ASP A 498 -9.08 -16.07 -28.84
C ASP A 498 -9.38 -14.93 -29.82
N LEU A 499 -8.37 -14.53 -30.57
CA LEU A 499 -8.44 -13.35 -31.42
C LEU A 499 -7.66 -13.51 -32.73
N GLN A 500 -7.97 -12.62 -33.66
CA GLN A 500 -7.25 -12.50 -34.92
C GLN A 500 -7.00 -11.02 -35.25
N ARG A 501 -5.77 -10.67 -35.63
CA ARG A 501 -5.40 -9.31 -36.02
C ARG A 501 -6.17 -8.88 -37.27
N MET A 502 -6.69 -7.65 -37.25
CA MET A 502 -7.34 -7.04 -38.41
C MET A 502 -6.39 -6.06 -39.10
N LEU A 503 -6.10 -6.31 -40.38
CA LEU A 503 -5.19 -5.50 -41.19
C LEU A 503 -5.82 -5.21 -42.56
N PRO A 504 -5.39 -4.13 -43.22
CA PRO A 504 -5.59 -3.99 -44.67
C PRO A 504 -5.06 -5.22 -45.39
N THR A 505 -5.72 -5.63 -46.46
CA THR A 505 -5.29 -6.76 -47.29
C THR A 505 -4.92 -6.28 -48.68
N TYR A 506 -4.04 -7.01 -49.38
CA TYR A 506 -3.71 -6.70 -50.76
C TYR A 506 -4.73 -7.32 -51.71
N ARG A 507 -5.45 -6.49 -52.47
CA ARG A 507 -6.43 -6.93 -53.49
C ARG A 507 -6.25 -6.13 -54.79
N ASP A 508 -6.20 -6.84 -55.91
CA ASP A 508 -6.13 -6.25 -57.26
C ASP A 508 -5.00 -5.23 -57.48
N GLY A 509 -3.85 -5.45 -56.85
CA GLY A 509 -2.68 -4.58 -57.02
C GLY A 509 -2.57 -3.44 -56.00
N VAL A 510 -3.54 -3.27 -55.09
CA VAL A 510 -3.63 -2.15 -54.15
C VAL A 510 -3.99 -2.65 -52.73
N MET A 511 -3.52 -1.95 -51.69
CA MET A 511 -3.96 -2.21 -50.31
C MET A 511 -5.38 -1.70 -50.07
N THR A 512 -6.21 -2.48 -49.40
CA THR A 512 -7.58 -2.06 -49.03
C THR A 512 -7.56 -0.93 -47.99
N THR A 513 -8.60 -0.11 -47.97
CA THR A 513 -8.85 0.83 -46.85
C THR A 513 -9.52 0.15 -45.68
N ASP A 514 -10.36 -0.86 -45.96
CA ASP A 514 -11.00 -1.69 -44.95
C ASP A 514 -10.00 -2.69 -44.37
N ILE A 515 -10.21 -3.03 -43.10
CA ILE A 515 -9.41 -3.99 -42.36
C ILE A 515 -10.17 -5.32 -42.23
N TYR A 516 -9.45 -6.43 -42.41
CA TYR A 516 -10.00 -7.77 -42.35
C TYR A 516 -9.17 -8.64 -41.41
N PRO A 517 -9.79 -9.61 -40.71
CA PRO A 517 -9.07 -10.61 -39.94
C PRO A 517 -8.17 -11.42 -40.87
N THR A 518 -6.87 -11.44 -40.58
CA THR A 518 -5.88 -12.13 -41.42
C THR A 518 -4.79 -12.78 -40.58
N SER A 519 -4.29 -13.91 -41.06
CA SER A 519 -3.08 -14.58 -40.56
C SER A 519 -1.96 -14.59 -41.60
N SER A 520 -2.15 -13.89 -42.72
CA SER A 520 -1.14 -13.76 -43.76
C SER A 520 -0.04 -12.82 -43.31
N PHE A 521 1.21 -13.28 -43.42
CA PHE A 521 2.37 -12.42 -43.19
C PHE A 521 2.45 -11.27 -44.21
N ALA A 522 1.96 -11.48 -45.44
CA ALA A 522 2.01 -10.47 -46.50
C ALA A 522 1.18 -9.23 -46.18
N ASP A 523 0.16 -9.36 -45.31
CA ASP A 523 -0.70 -8.25 -44.90
C ASP A 523 -0.10 -7.45 -43.72
N ALA A 524 0.97 -7.96 -43.09
CA ALA A 524 1.61 -7.39 -41.91
C ALA A 524 2.81 -6.45 -42.21
N LEU A 525 3.10 -6.18 -43.49
CA LEU A 525 4.24 -5.40 -43.97
C LEU A 525 3.92 -3.93 -44.27
#